data_AF-A0A951FDN2-F1
#
_entry.id   AF-A0A951FDN2-F1
#
_cell.length_a   1.000
_cell.length_b   1.000
_cell.length_c   1.000
_cell.angle_alpha   90.00
_cell.angle_beta   90.00
_cell.angle_gamma   90.00
#
_symmetry.space_group_name_H-M   'P 1'
#
loop_
_entity.id
_entity.type
_entity.pdbx_description
1 polymer ?
#
loop_
_entity_poly.entity_id
_entity_poly.type
_entity_poly.pdbx_seq_one_letter_code
_entity_poly.pdbx_strand_id
1 'polypeptide(L)'
;MEASASPEASASAEASASPAATSAATNETATTETAAAGGAMVELPEVDAAAVSGDVVSSGSSTVFPLSQRMAERFKEEGYAGTVSVDEVGTGAGFQRFCEAGETDIANASRPIKDEEKAKCEAINRNPIEFRVGTDALAIVVSSE
;
A
#
# COMPACT_ATOMS: atom_id res chain seq x y z
N MET A 1 28.91 -30.16 -38.98
CA MET A 1 30.29 -30.39 -39.47
C MET A 1 30.84 -29.02 -39.77
N GLU A 2 31.76 -28.41 -39.04
CA GLU A 2 32.78 -28.81 -38.04
C GLU A 2 32.90 -27.60 -37.07
N ALA A 3 32.84 -27.75 -35.74
CA ALA A 3 33.87 -28.21 -34.80
C ALA A 3 35.09 -27.27 -34.68
N SER A 4 35.13 -26.49 -33.58
CA SER A 4 36.32 -26.02 -32.85
C SER A 4 35.86 -25.03 -31.76
N ALA A 5 36.28 -24.98 -30.51
CA ALA A 5 36.94 -25.89 -29.56
C ALA A 5 36.80 -25.18 -28.19
N SER A 6 36.43 -25.88 -27.12
CA SER A 6 36.75 -25.52 -25.71
C SER A 6 38.12 -26.14 -25.36
N PRO A 7 38.84 -25.82 -24.26
CA PRO A 7 38.36 -25.54 -22.88
C PRO A 7 39.14 -24.35 -22.23
N GLU A 8 39.11 -23.97 -20.95
CA GLU A 8 39.26 -24.74 -19.71
C GLU A 8 39.05 -23.80 -18.49
N ALA A 9 38.64 -24.39 -17.37
CA ALA A 9 38.46 -23.74 -16.08
C ALA A 9 39.78 -23.38 -15.40
N SER A 10 39.76 -22.42 -14.48
CA SER A 10 40.59 -22.52 -13.27
C SER A 10 39.98 -21.72 -12.11
N ALA A 11 39.82 -22.42 -11.00
CA ALA A 11 39.45 -21.92 -9.69
C ALA A 11 40.70 -21.60 -8.87
N SER A 12 40.58 -20.69 -7.90
CA SER A 12 41.27 -20.63 -6.59
C SER A 12 40.76 -19.34 -5.92
N ALA A 13 39.88 -19.34 -4.91
CA ALA A 13 40.03 -19.78 -3.52
C ALA A 13 41.29 -19.19 -2.85
N GLU A 14 41.10 -18.25 -1.92
CA GLU A 14 41.55 -18.41 -0.53
C GLU A 14 40.95 -17.34 0.38
N ALA A 15 40.63 -17.79 1.60
CA ALA A 15 39.94 -17.10 2.66
C ALA A 15 40.89 -16.24 3.50
N SER A 16 40.35 -15.26 4.23
CA SER A 16 40.83 -15.00 5.60
C SER A 16 39.81 -14.24 6.45
N ALA A 17 39.89 -14.50 7.75
CA ALA A 17 38.85 -14.39 8.76
C ALA A 17 38.63 -12.98 9.35
N SER A 18 37.45 -12.85 9.99
CA SER A 18 37.01 -11.78 10.92
C SER A 18 37.97 -11.60 12.12
N PRO A 19 38.00 -10.45 12.82
CA PRO A 19 37.02 -10.22 13.89
C PRO A 19 36.49 -8.77 14.01
N ALA A 20 35.39 -8.67 14.76
CA ALA A 20 34.70 -7.46 15.20
C ALA A 20 35.57 -6.44 15.95
N ALA A 21 35.24 -5.15 15.79
CA ALA A 21 35.51 -4.12 16.79
C ALA A 21 34.41 -3.04 16.74
N THR A 22 33.65 -3.01 17.83
CA THR A 22 32.76 -1.95 18.32
C THR A 22 33.42 -0.57 18.28
N SER A 23 32.69 0.47 17.85
CA SER A 23 32.88 1.81 18.40
C SER A 23 31.53 2.51 18.58
N ALA A 24 31.31 2.95 19.82
CA ALA A 24 30.12 3.58 20.31
C ALA A 24 30.00 5.05 19.88
N ALA A 25 28.73 5.47 19.75
CA ALA A 25 28.14 6.77 20.07
C ALA A 25 28.90 8.06 19.72
N THR A 26 28.25 8.89 18.89
CA THR A 26 28.18 10.33 19.16
C THR A 26 26.76 10.79 18.85
N ASN A 27 26.11 11.30 19.89
CA ASN A 27 24.75 11.78 19.92
C ASN A 27 24.78 13.28 19.56
N GLU A 28 24.30 13.66 18.38
CA GLU A 28 24.02 15.06 18.06
C GLU A 28 22.51 15.25 17.93
N THR A 29 21.94 15.79 19.01
CA THR A 29 20.59 16.33 19.05
C THR A 29 20.58 17.65 18.30
N ALA A 30 20.03 17.65 17.08
CA ALA A 30 19.60 18.87 16.41
C ALA A 30 18.06 18.96 16.55
N THR A 31 17.62 19.82 17.46
CA THR A 31 16.25 20.29 17.53
C THR A 31 16.02 21.27 16.38
N THR A 32 15.07 20.95 15.49
CA THR A 32 14.46 21.96 14.63
C THR A 32 12.95 21.78 14.61
N GLU A 33 12.30 22.94 14.68
CA GLU A 33 10.91 23.26 14.91
C GLU A 33 9.90 22.63 13.93
N THR A 34 8.74 22.31 14.49
CA THR A 34 7.52 21.79 13.85
C THR A 34 6.88 22.76 12.86
N ALA A 35 6.49 22.24 11.70
CA ALA A 35 5.33 22.69 10.93
C ALA A 35 4.45 21.48 10.57
N ALA A 36 3.25 21.41 11.16
CA ALA A 36 2.21 20.40 10.91
C ALA A 36 1.61 20.59 9.49
N ALA A 37 1.11 19.58 8.77
CA ALA A 37 0.47 18.34 9.21
C ALA A 37 0.93 17.14 8.36
N GLY A 38 1.77 16.28 8.94
CA GLY A 38 2.05 14.94 8.43
C GLY A 38 1.29 13.94 9.28
N GLY A 39 0.33 13.23 8.68
CA GLY A 39 -0.22 12.04 9.32
C GLY A 39 0.93 11.07 9.60
N ALA A 40 1.05 10.59 10.83
CA ALA A 40 2.05 9.62 11.20
C ALA A 40 1.93 8.40 10.26
N MET A 41 3.00 8.08 9.53
CA MET A 41 3.06 6.82 8.79
C MET A 41 3.05 5.68 9.80
N VAL A 42 1.97 4.90 9.81
CA VAL A 42 1.87 3.68 10.62
C VAL A 42 2.65 2.59 9.89
N GLU A 43 3.72 2.08 10.50
CA GLU A 43 4.37 0.86 10.00
C GLU A 43 3.43 -0.33 10.22
N LEU A 44 3.04 -0.98 9.12
CA LEU A 44 2.24 -2.19 9.12
C LEU A 44 3.18 -3.41 9.05
N PRO A 45 2.84 -4.54 9.69
CA PRO A 45 3.63 -5.77 9.59
C PRO A 45 3.62 -6.29 8.15
N GLU A 46 4.69 -7.00 7.76
CA GLU A 46 4.71 -7.74 6.49
C GLU A 46 3.61 -8.81 6.47
N VAL A 47 2.91 -8.93 5.35
CA VAL A 47 1.81 -9.89 5.15
C VAL A 47 2.23 -10.91 4.10
N ASP A 48 2.11 -12.20 4.43
CA ASP A 48 2.21 -13.29 3.46
C ASP A 48 0.84 -13.50 2.79
N ALA A 49 0.75 -13.11 1.51
CA ALA A 49 -0.48 -13.20 0.72
C ALA A 49 -1.01 -14.64 0.60
N ALA A 50 -0.14 -15.65 0.59
CA ALA A 50 -0.53 -17.05 0.47
C ALA A 50 -1.14 -17.62 1.77
N ALA A 51 -0.86 -16.99 2.91
CA ALA A 51 -1.33 -17.42 4.22
C ALA A 51 -2.72 -16.88 4.58
N VAL A 52 -3.27 -15.95 3.79
CA VAL A 52 -4.56 -15.30 4.06
C VAL A 52 -5.66 -15.77 3.10
N SER A 53 -6.90 -15.76 3.57
CA SER A 53 -8.06 -16.31 2.86
C SER A 53 -9.31 -15.46 3.07
N GLY A 54 -10.30 -15.63 2.19
CA GLY A 54 -11.55 -14.89 2.22
C GLY A 54 -11.75 -14.07 0.95
N ASP A 55 -12.87 -13.39 0.85
CA ASP A 55 -13.07 -12.39 -0.21
C ASP A 55 -12.87 -11.00 0.39
N VAL A 56 -12.32 -10.09 -0.41
CA VAL A 56 -12.11 -8.69 -0.05
C VAL A 56 -12.90 -7.84 -1.03
N VAL A 57 -13.83 -7.06 -0.50
CA VAL A 57 -14.67 -6.15 -1.27
C VAL A 57 -14.25 -4.72 -0.97
N SER A 58 -13.77 -4.02 -2.00
CA SER A 58 -13.41 -2.61 -1.96
C SER A 58 -14.34 -1.80 -2.84
N SER A 59 -14.80 -0.64 -2.37
CA SER A 59 -15.54 0.30 -3.23
C SER A 59 -15.18 1.75 -2.93
N GLY A 60 -15.28 2.62 -3.93
CA GLY A 60 -15.18 4.07 -3.72
C GLY A 60 -14.66 4.88 -4.91
N SER A 61 -13.68 5.74 -4.64
CA SER A 61 -13.19 6.80 -5.53
C SER A 61 -12.74 6.32 -6.91
N SER A 62 -13.19 7.02 -7.96
CA SER A 62 -12.71 6.84 -9.34
C SER A 62 -11.24 7.20 -9.53
N THR A 63 -10.70 8.13 -8.75
CA THR A 63 -9.26 8.48 -8.84
C THR A 63 -8.36 7.45 -8.16
N VAL A 64 -8.89 6.67 -7.20
CA VAL A 64 -8.15 5.64 -6.45
C VAL A 64 -8.38 4.25 -7.05
N PHE A 65 -9.40 4.09 -7.89
CA PHE A 65 -9.75 2.83 -8.54
C PHE A 65 -8.58 2.22 -9.33
N PRO A 66 -7.88 2.94 -10.24
CA PRO A 66 -6.79 2.34 -11.02
C PRO A 66 -5.64 1.82 -10.14
N LEU A 67 -5.33 2.56 -9.06
CA LEU A 67 -4.32 2.14 -8.09
C LEU A 67 -4.77 0.88 -7.33
N SER A 68 -6.02 0.88 -6.82
CA SER A 68 -6.58 -0.23 -6.06
C SER A 68 -6.67 -1.51 -6.88
N GLN A 69 -7.05 -1.39 -8.16
CA GLN A 69 -7.09 -2.52 -9.09
C GLN A 69 -5.69 -3.12 -9.28
N ARG A 70 -4.66 -2.28 -9.49
CA ARG A 70 -3.30 -2.78 -9.65
C ARG A 70 -2.75 -3.43 -8.39
N MET A 71 -3.10 -2.92 -7.20
CA MET A 71 -2.73 -3.56 -5.94
C MET A 71 -3.44 -4.90 -5.75
N ALA A 72 -4.71 -5.00 -6.12
CA ALA A 72 -5.46 -6.26 -6.08
C ALA A 72 -4.85 -7.32 -7.01
N GLU A 73 -4.41 -6.94 -8.21
CA GLU A 73 -3.68 -7.84 -9.12
C GLU A 73 -2.36 -8.31 -8.52
N ARG A 74 -1.55 -7.38 -8.02
CA ARG A 74 -0.25 -7.71 -7.39
C ARG A 74 -0.42 -8.65 -6.21
N PHE A 75 -1.42 -8.42 -5.36
CA PHE A 75 -1.70 -9.27 -4.21
C PHE A 75 -2.07 -10.71 -4.61
N LYS A 76 -2.79 -10.87 -5.73
CA LYS A 76 -3.04 -12.19 -6.34
C LYS A 76 -1.78 -12.81 -6.92
N GLU A 77 -0.93 -12.04 -7.60
CA GLU A 77 0.36 -12.49 -8.13
C GLU A 77 1.30 -13.00 -7.01
N GLU A 78 1.21 -12.42 -5.81
CA GLU A 78 1.97 -12.80 -4.61
C GLU A 78 1.43 -14.06 -3.91
N GLY A 79 0.34 -14.66 -4.41
CA GLY A 79 -0.16 -15.97 -3.96
C GLY A 79 -1.52 -15.94 -3.26
N TYR A 80 -2.21 -14.79 -3.21
CA TYR A 80 -3.54 -14.72 -2.62
C TYR A 80 -4.57 -15.60 -3.36
N ALA A 81 -5.18 -16.53 -2.63
CA ALA A 81 -6.13 -17.49 -3.20
C ALA A 81 -7.58 -16.98 -3.27
N GLY A 82 -7.89 -15.87 -2.60
CA GLY A 82 -9.25 -15.31 -2.52
C GLY A 82 -9.61 -14.38 -3.66
N THR A 83 -10.85 -13.89 -3.66
CA THR A 83 -11.29 -12.87 -4.61
C THR A 83 -11.13 -11.48 -4.01
N VAL A 84 -10.43 -10.60 -4.72
CA VAL A 84 -10.46 -9.16 -4.45
C VAL A 84 -11.33 -8.50 -5.52
N SER A 85 -12.43 -7.88 -5.10
CA SER A 85 -13.29 -7.04 -5.94
C SER A 85 -13.06 -5.56 -5.61
N VAL A 86 -13.02 -4.73 -6.65
CA VAL A 86 -12.82 -3.29 -6.54
C VAL A 86 -13.88 -2.62 -7.40
N ASP A 87 -14.77 -1.85 -6.78
CA ASP A 87 -15.85 -1.14 -7.45
C ASP A 87 -15.60 0.37 -7.48
N GLU A 88 -15.73 0.97 -8.67
CA GLU A 88 -15.73 2.41 -8.87
C GLU A 88 -17.15 2.98 -8.73
N VAL A 89 -17.44 3.65 -7.62
CA VAL A 89 -18.77 4.24 -7.33
C VAL A 89 -18.69 5.71 -6.90
N GLY A 90 -17.49 6.24 -6.71
CA GLY A 90 -17.22 7.55 -6.12
C GLY A 90 -17.14 7.50 -4.59
N THR A 91 -16.32 8.38 -4.01
CA THR A 91 -16.01 8.40 -2.55
C THR A 91 -17.26 8.43 -1.66
N GLY A 92 -18.26 9.27 -2.00
CA GLY A 92 -19.47 9.40 -1.18
C GLY A 92 -20.34 8.13 -1.18
N ALA A 93 -20.56 7.53 -2.34
CA ALA A 93 -21.31 6.28 -2.43
C ALA A 93 -20.53 5.10 -1.82
N GLY A 94 -19.20 5.10 -1.94
CA GLY A 94 -18.32 4.14 -1.26
C GLY A 94 -18.47 4.20 0.25
N PHE A 95 -18.46 5.39 0.85
CA PHE A 95 -18.74 5.54 2.29
C PHE A 95 -20.16 5.10 2.67
N GLN A 96 -21.17 5.30 1.83
CA GLN A 96 -22.52 4.77 2.11
C GLN A 96 -22.53 3.24 2.12
N ARG A 97 -21.91 2.59 1.13
CA ARG A 97 -21.80 1.11 1.12
C ARG A 97 -21.01 0.59 2.31
N PHE A 98 -19.97 1.29 2.73
CA PHE A 98 -19.11 0.89 3.83
C PHE A 98 -19.71 1.18 5.22
N CYS A 99 -20.35 2.33 5.42
CA CYS A 99 -20.78 2.82 6.73
C CYS A 99 -22.30 2.78 6.97
N GLU A 100 -23.12 2.66 5.92
CA GLU A 100 -24.57 2.51 6.08
C GLU A 100 -25.01 1.08 5.76
N ALA A 101 -24.59 0.54 4.60
CA ALA A 101 -24.97 -0.81 4.18
C ALA A 101 -24.08 -1.91 4.81
N GLY A 102 -22.82 -1.60 5.10
CA GLY A 102 -21.85 -2.56 5.63
C GLY A 102 -21.42 -3.65 4.64
N GLU A 103 -21.60 -3.40 3.34
CA GLU A 103 -21.41 -4.39 2.26
C GLU A 103 -19.95 -4.53 1.80
N THR A 104 -19.09 -3.57 2.14
CA THR A 104 -17.67 -3.59 1.75
C THR A 104 -16.74 -3.65 2.94
N ASP A 105 -15.54 -4.18 2.72
CA ASP A 105 -14.45 -4.27 3.70
C ASP A 105 -13.56 -3.03 3.65
N ILE A 106 -13.42 -2.42 2.48
CA ILE A 106 -12.57 -1.25 2.25
C ILE A 106 -13.40 -0.15 1.57
N ALA A 107 -13.28 1.07 2.10
CA ALA A 107 -13.74 2.29 1.43
C ALA A 107 -12.53 3.06 0.91
N ASN A 108 -12.23 2.96 -0.38
CA ASN A 108 -11.16 3.75 -0.99
C ASN A 108 -11.67 5.17 -1.31
N ALA A 109 -10.88 6.20 -0.98
CA ALA A 109 -11.38 7.57 -0.97
C ALA A 109 -10.32 8.57 -1.43
N SER A 110 -10.74 9.57 -2.20
CA SER A 110 -9.92 10.72 -2.61
C SER A 110 -9.93 11.88 -1.61
N ARG A 111 -10.66 11.73 -0.51
CA ARG A 111 -10.76 12.71 0.57
C ARG A 111 -10.94 12.01 1.93
N PRO A 112 -10.63 12.68 3.04
CA PRO A 112 -10.95 12.18 4.37
C PRO A 112 -12.45 11.91 4.53
N ILE A 113 -12.76 10.95 5.40
CA ILE A 113 -14.12 10.65 5.85
C ILE A 113 -14.64 11.81 6.72
N LYS A 114 -15.86 12.26 6.48
CA LYS A 114 -16.51 13.32 7.26
C LYS A 114 -17.06 12.79 8.57
N ASP A 115 -17.28 13.68 9.53
CA ASP A 115 -17.82 13.28 10.83
C ASP A 115 -19.25 12.75 10.73
N GLU A 116 -20.08 13.26 9.81
CA GLU A 116 -21.41 12.69 9.55
C GLU A 116 -21.36 11.28 8.94
N GLU A 117 -20.30 10.98 8.18
CA GLU A 117 -20.08 9.65 7.61
C GLU A 117 -19.57 8.68 8.69
N LYS A 118 -18.65 9.12 9.57
CA LYS A 118 -18.19 8.34 10.72
C LYS A 118 -19.33 7.95 11.66
N ALA A 119 -20.23 8.90 11.97
CA ALA A 119 -21.39 8.65 12.82
C ALA A 119 -22.30 7.54 12.25
N LYS A 120 -22.39 7.42 10.92
CA LYS A 120 -23.11 6.33 10.26
C LYS A 120 -22.39 4.99 10.45
N CYS A 121 -21.06 4.98 10.31
CA CYS A 121 -20.27 3.77 10.58
C CYS A 121 -20.47 3.29 12.02
N GLU A 122 -20.45 4.21 12.99
CA GLU A 122 -20.68 3.91 14.40
C GLU A 122 -22.09 3.36 14.64
N ALA A 123 -23.11 3.84 13.91
CA ALA A 123 -24.46 3.32 14.01
C ALA A 123 -24.57 1.83 13.60
N ILE A 124 -23.66 1.34 12.76
CA ILE A 124 -23.52 -0.09 12.42
C ILE A 124 -22.41 -0.78 13.22
N ASN A 125 -21.92 -0.18 14.31
CA ASN A 125 -20.83 -0.66 15.16
C ASN A 125 -19.49 -0.85 14.43
N ARG A 126 -19.24 -0.03 13.40
CA ARG A 126 -18.00 -0.03 12.63
C ARG A 126 -17.15 1.17 12.99
N ASN A 127 -15.92 0.91 13.42
CA ASN A 127 -14.93 1.95 13.68
C ASN A 127 -13.92 2.03 12.52
N PRO A 128 -14.06 3.00 11.58
CA PRO A 128 -13.17 3.11 10.44
C PRO A 128 -11.76 3.51 10.86
N ILE A 129 -10.75 2.89 10.24
CA ILE A 129 -9.34 3.28 10.39
C ILE A 129 -8.88 3.86 9.05
N GLU A 130 -8.31 5.07 9.09
CA GLU A 130 -7.84 5.76 7.89
C GLU A 130 -6.38 5.43 7.59
N PHE A 131 -6.11 5.02 6.36
CA PHE A 131 -4.77 4.81 5.83
C PHE A 131 -4.51 5.74 4.65
N ARG A 132 -3.50 6.60 4.77
CA ARG A 132 -3.06 7.44 3.65
C ARG A 132 -2.14 6.62 2.74
N VAL A 133 -2.65 6.24 1.58
CA VAL A 133 -1.91 5.43 0.58
C VAL A 133 -1.17 6.27 -0.46
N GLY A 134 -1.46 7.56 -0.56
CA GLY A 134 -0.85 8.43 -1.56
C GLY A 134 -1.26 9.89 -1.45
N THR A 135 -0.70 10.71 -2.34
CA THR A 135 -1.09 12.10 -2.57
C THR A 135 -1.25 12.27 -4.07
N ASP A 136 -2.45 12.65 -4.50
CA ASP A 136 -2.77 12.86 -5.91
C ASP A 136 -2.62 14.33 -6.31
N ALA A 137 -2.47 14.61 -7.60
CA ALA A 137 -2.34 15.94 -8.17
C ALA A 137 -3.38 16.16 -9.28
N LEU A 138 -4.02 17.34 -9.29
CA LEU A 138 -4.95 17.74 -10.34
C LEU A 138 -4.24 18.64 -11.35
N ALA A 139 -4.27 18.25 -12.62
CA ALA A 139 -3.77 19.05 -13.74
C ALA A 139 -4.94 19.71 -14.49
N ILE A 140 -4.81 21.00 -14.77
CA ILE A 140 -5.73 21.74 -15.65
C ILE A 140 -5.16 21.70 -17.06
N VAL A 141 -5.89 21.07 -17.98
CA VAL A 141 -5.53 20.97 -19.40
C VAL A 141 -6.59 21.68 -20.22
N VAL A 142 -6.17 22.56 -21.12
CA VAL A 142 -7.05 23.26 -22.06
C VAL A 142 -6.76 22.77 -23.48
N SER A 143 -7.81 22.56 -24.27
CA SER A 143 -7.65 22.33 -25.71
C SER A 143 -7.22 23.63 -26.38
N SER A 144 -6.31 23.54 -27.35
CA SER A 144 -5.78 24.70 -28.09
C SER A 144 -6.59 25.07 -29.34
N GLU A 145 -7.72 24.39 -29.58
CA GLU A 145 -8.64 24.63 -30.70
C GLU A 145 -9.89 25.39 -30.27
#